data_AF-A0A8T7CLH0-F1
#
_entry.id   AF-A0A8T7CLH0-F1
#
_cell.length_a   1.000
_cell.length_b   1.000
_cell.length_c   1.000
_cell.angle_alpha   90.00
_cell.angle_beta   90.00
_cell.angle_gamma   90.00
#
_symmetry.space_group_name_H-M   'P 1'
#
loop_
_entity.id
_entity.type
_entity.pdbx_description
1 polymer ?
#
loop_
_entity_poly.entity_id
_entity_poly.type
_entity_poly.pdbx_seq_one_letter_code
_entity_poly.pdbx_strand_id
1 'polypeptide(L)'
;MNRSLIVVAFLAIFCSNAHAQSPAAELYQSALSQAEEGEHELALDTLEQAVTAGFRGLSQLQSDASLQALRDRPRFKQLVASVRDKVFPCERGARHREFDFWLGTWDVYTADANIAGRNRISKAENGCVLVELWTGNSGVTGRSINFYDASKDKWRQHWVSATGLLIDIEGNLVDGSMVLEGSIFYPATELEAGFRGKWTLLEDGRVRQFFEQHDAEKDAWNPWFEGYYEKISQ
;
A
#
# COMPACT_ATOMS: atom_id res chain seq x y z
N MET A 1 29.63 28.69 -59.09
CA MET A 1 30.04 27.90 -57.90
C MET A 1 28.94 27.99 -56.87
N ASN A 2 27.93 27.14 -57.06
CA ASN A 2 27.52 26.01 -56.21
C ASN A 2 26.44 26.38 -55.19
N ARG A 3 25.20 26.35 -55.70
CA ARG A 3 23.97 26.10 -54.96
C ARG A 3 23.95 24.61 -54.59
N SER A 4 23.82 24.28 -53.31
CA SER A 4 23.39 22.95 -52.88
C SER A 4 22.05 23.08 -52.19
N LEU A 5 20.98 22.76 -52.93
CA LEU A 5 19.68 22.45 -52.38
C LEU A 5 19.79 21.08 -51.67
N ILE A 6 19.55 21.06 -50.37
CA ILE A 6 19.26 19.82 -49.64
C ILE A 6 17.79 19.52 -49.88
N VAL A 7 17.50 18.58 -50.78
CA VAL A 7 16.19 17.96 -50.92
C VAL A 7 16.07 16.91 -49.82
N VAL A 8 15.35 17.25 -48.75
CA VAL A 8 14.94 16.27 -47.73
C VAL A 8 13.78 15.48 -48.33
N ALA A 9 14.08 14.29 -48.83
CA ALA A 9 13.07 13.29 -49.18
C ALA A 9 12.42 12.80 -47.88
N PHE A 10 11.21 13.30 -47.57
CA PHE A 10 10.34 12.68 -46.58
C PHE A 10 9.86 11.33 -47.13
N LEU A 11 10.52 10.25 -46.72
CA LEU A 11 9.93 8.92 -46.81
C LEU A 11 8.71 8.92 -45.88
N ALA A 12 7.52 8.88 -46.47
CA ALA A 12 6.30 8.53 -45.77
C ALA A 12 6.41 7.06 -45.33
N ILE A 13 6.74 6.83 -44.06
CA ILE A 13 6.50 5.55 -43.40
C ILE A 13 5.00 5.49 -43.15
N PHE A 14 4.25 5.01 -44.15
CA PHE A 14 2.98 4.35 -43.90
C PHE A 14 3.31 2.93 -43.43
N CYS A 15 3.40 2.74 -42.13
CA CYS A 15 3.33 1.42 -41.52
C CYS A 15 2.25 1.47 -40.42
N SER A 16 1.19 0.71 -40.67
CA SER A 16 0.01 0.52 -39.83
C SER A 16 0.34 0.37 -38.35
N ASN A 17 -0.14 1.30 -37.52
CA ASN A 17 -0.42 1.00 -36.11
C ASN A 17 -1.72 0.18 -36.03
N ALA A 18 -1.68 -1.05 -36.54
CA ALA A 18 -2.56 -2.09 -36.02
C ALA A 18 -2.12 -2.30 -34.58
N HIS A 19 -2.86 -1.72 -33.65
CA HIS A 19 -2.77 -2.10 -32.25
C HIS A 19 -3.07 -3.60 -32.22
N ALA A 20 -2.05 -4.45 -32.13
CA ALA A 20 -2.28 -5.85 -31.84
C ALA A 20 -2.96 -5.87 -30.46
N GLN A 21 -4.29 -6.02 -30.46
CA GLN A 21 -5.05 -6.20 -29.25
C GLN A 21 -4.46 -7.43 -28.56
N SER A 22 -4.18 -7.31 -27.26
CA SER A 22 -3.66 -8.46 -26.53
C SER A 22 -4.70 -9.59 -26.59
N PRO A 23 -4.29 -10.87 -26.51
CA PRO A 23 -5.24 -11.99 -26.48
C PRO A 23 -6.32 -11.80 -25.40
N ALA A 24 -5.95 -11.17 -24.27
CA ALA A 24 -6.89 -10.79 -23.22
C ALA A 24 -7.94 -9.77 -23.67
N ALA A 25 -7.55 -8.77 -24.48
CA ALA A 25 -8.47 -7.77 -25.01
C ALA A 25 -9.42 -8.37 -26.05
N GLU A 26 -8.95 -9.27 -26.91
CA GLU A 26 -9.79 -9.99 -27.88
C GLU A 26 -10.84 -10.87 -27.19
N LEU A 27 -10.42 -11.65 -26.20
CA LEU A 27 -11.32 -12.46 -25.38
C LEU A 27 -12.36 -11.58 -24.66
N TYR A 28 -11.94 -10.42 -24.14
CA TYR A 28 -12.88 -9.49 -23.53
C TYR A 28 -13.94 -9.00 -24.50
N GLN A 29 -13.55 -8.55 -25.71
CA GLN A 29 -14.51 -8.10 -26.73
C GLN A 29 -15.44 -9.23 -27.18
N SER A 30 -14.92 -10.46 -27.34
CA SER A 30 -15.75 -11.63 -27.65
C SER A 30 -16.80 -11.87 -26.58
N ALA A 31 -16.44 -11.73 -25.31
CA ALA A 31 -17.38 -11.91 -24.21
C ALA A 31 -18.46 -10.82 -24.16
N LEU A 32 -18.16 -9.59 -24.59
CA LEU A 32 -19.17 -8.53 -24.73
C LEU A 32 -20.22 -8.91 -25.78
N SER A 33 -19.81 -9.39 -26.97
CA SER A 33 -20.71 -9.84 -28.03
C SER A 33 -21.63 -10.97 -27.55
N GLN A 34 -21.05 -11.98 -26.91
CA GLN A 34 -21.80 -13.13 -26.37
C GLN A 34 -22.81 -12.70 -25.31
N ALA A 35 -22.47 -11.73 -24.46
CA ALA A 35 -23.39 -11.20 -23.46
C ALA A 35 -24.56 -10.45 -24.11
N GLU A 36 -24.33 -9.69 -25.19
CA GLU A 36 -25.37 -9.00 -25.96
C GLU A 36 -26.29 -9.97 -26.70
N GLU A 37 -25.75 -11.10 -27.17
CA GLU A 37 -26.49 -12.18 -27.81
C GLU A 37 -27.29 -13.03 -26.81
N GLY A 38 -27.12 -12.80 -25.50
CA GLY A 38 -27.80 -13.53 -24.42
C GLY A 38 -27.13 -14.86 -24.06
N GLU A 39 -25.96 -15.15 -24.62
CA GLU A 39 -25.13 -16.34 -24.37
C GLU A 39 -24.36 -16.22 -23.05
N HIS A 40 -25.09 -16.01 -21.96
CA HIS A 40 -24.52 -15.56 -20.69
C HIS A 40 -23.47 -16.50 -20.08
N GLU A 41 -23.63 -17.82 -20.20
CA GLU A 41 -22.63 -18.76 -19.67
C GLU A 41 -21.37 -18.78 -20.52
N LEU A 42 -21.49 -18.68 -21.85
CA LEU A 42 -20.34 -18.58 -22.74
C LEU A 42 -19.58 -17.27 -22.50
N ALA A 43 -20.30 -16.16 -22.35
CA ALA A 43 -19.71 -14.87 -21.99
C ALA A 43 -18.91 -14.95 -20.68
N LEU A 44 -19.42 -15.64 -19.65
CA LEU A 44 -18.70 -15.85 -18.38
C LEU A 44 -17.44 -16.71 -18.57
N ASP A 45 -17.52 -17.80 -19.32
CA ASP A 45 -16.37 -18.65 -19.65
C ASP A 45 -15.29 -17.85 -20.38
N THR A 46 -15.67 -17.05 -21.37
CA THR A 46 -14.75 -16.23 -22.16
C THR A 46 -14.16 -15.08 -21.34
N LEU A 47 -14.93 -14.46 -20.43
CA LEU A 47 -14.40 -13.48 -19.49
C LEU A 47 -13.35 -14.08 -18.54
N GLU A 48 -13.58 -15.29 -18.03
CA GLU A 48 -12.60 -16.00 -17.20
C GLU A 48 -11.30 -16.29 -17.99
N GLN A 49 -11.42 -16.66 -19.26
CA GLN A 49 -10.27 -16.81 -20.16
C GLN A 49 -9.55 -15.47 -20.36
N ALA A 50 -10.27 -14.37 -20.58
CA ALA A 50 -9.67 -13.04 -20.70
C ALA A 50 -8.85 -12.68 -19.44
N VAL A 51 -9.42 -12.91 -18.25
CA VAL A 51 -8.78 -12.64 -16.96
C VAL A 51 -7.55 -13.51 -16.72
N THR A 52 -7.59 -14.76 -17.19
CA THR A 52 -6.45 -15.69 -17.20
C THR A 52 -5.36 -15.23 -18.16
N ALA A 53 -5.74 -14.74 -19.34
CA ALA A 53 -4.85 -14.19 -20.36
C ALA A 53 -4.24 -12.82 -20.01
N GLY A 54 -4.60 -12.23 -18.86
CA GLY A 54 -4.00 -10.99 -18.38
C GLY A 54 -4.94 -9.78 -18.40
N PHE A 55 -6.24 -9.94 -18.64
CA PHE A 55 -7.18 -8.83 -18.55
C PHE A 55 -7.21 -8.23 -17.14
N ARG A 56 -7.13 -6.90 -17.05
CA ARG A 56 -7.12 -6.12 -15.79
C ARG A 56 -8.08 -4.92 -15.81
N GLY A 57 -8.96 -4.83 -16.80
CA GLY A 57 -9.90 -3.72 -16.96
C GLY A 57 -11.05 -3.77 -15.96
N LEU A 58 -10.77 -3.51 -14.67
CA LEU A 58 -11.79 -3.53 -13.62
C LEU A 58 -12.93 -2.55 -13.88
N SER A 59 -12.61 -1.32 -14.30
CA SER A 59 -13.61 -0.29 -14.64
C SER A 59 -14.50 -0.73 -15.80
N GLN A 60 -13.92 -1.37 -16.82
CA GLN A 60 -14.66 -1.89 -17.98
C GLN A 60 -15.64 -2.98 -17.54
N LEU A 61 -15.16 -3.96 -16.77
CA LEU A 61 -16.02 -5.02 -16.20
C LEU A 61 -17.19 -4.46 -15.38
N GLN A 62 -17.00 -3.33 -14.70
CA GLN A 62 -18.04 -2.73 -13.86
C GLN A 62 -19.01 -1.84 -14.63
N SER A 63 -18.56 -1.18 -15.69
CA SER A 63 -19.33 -0.13 -16.36
C SER A 63 -19.90 -0.51 -17.72
N ASP A 64 -19.31 -1.50 -18.42
CA ASP A 64 -19.78 -1.89 -19.75
C ASP A 64 -21.25 -2.36 -19.72
N ALA A 65 -22.04 -1.81 -20.64
CA ALA A 65 -23.49 -2.02 -20.72
C ALA A 65 -23.83 -3.44 -21.19
N SER A 66 -23.01 -4.01 -22.09
CA SER A 66 -23.11 -5.38 -22.60
C SER A 66 -23.11 -6.42 -21.48
N LEU A 67 -22.44 -6.11 -20.35
CA LEU A 67 -22.33 -7.00 -19.19
C LEU A 67 -23.48 -6.82 -18.17
N GLN A 68 -24.43 -5.91 -18.41
CA GLN A 68 -25.51 -5.60 -17.46
C GLN A 68 -26.30 -6.85 -17.01
N ALA A 69 -26.59 -7.76 -17.95
CA ALA A 69 -27.32 -9.00 -17.68
C ALA A 69 -26.52 -10.04 -16.84
N LEU A 70 -25.20 -9.84 -16.71
CA LEU A 70 -24.32 -10.71 -15.94
C LEU A 70 -24.08 -10.20 -14.50
N ARG A 71 -24.32 -8.92 -14.22
CA ARG A 71 -23.90 -8.24 -12.97
C ARG A 71 -24.36 -8.94 -11.69
N ASP A 72 -25.58 -9.46 -11.68
CA ASP A 72 -26.13 -10.12 -10.49
C ASP A 72 -25.72 -11.59 -10.34
N ARG A 73 -25.12 -12.17 -11.37
CA ARG A 73 -24.70 -13.57 -11.37
C ARG A 73 -23.54 -13.77 -10.39
N PRO A 74 -23.57 -14.82 -9.54
CA PRO A 74 -22.50 -15.11 -8.60
C PRO A 74 -21.12 -15.25 -9.26
N ARG A 75 -21.02 -15.94 -10.41
CA ARG A 75 -19.77 -16.09 -11.18
C ARG A 75 -19.18 -14.75 -11.60
N PHE A 76 -20.03 -13.84 -12.08
CA PHE A 76 -19.58 -12.51 -12.47
C PHE A 76 -19.04 -11.71 -11.29
N LYS A 77 -19.74 -11.74 -10.14
CA LYS A 77 -19.28 -11.08 -8.90
C LYS A 77 -17.93 -11.62 -8.44
N GLN A 78 -17.74 -12.94 -8.52
CA GLN A 78 -16.45 -13.58 -8.22
C GLN A 78 -15.35 -13.19 -9.19
N LEU A 79 -15.66 -13.10 -10.49
CA LEU A 79 -14.72 -12.65 -11.50
C LEU A 79 -14.27 -11.20 -11.26
N VAL A 80 -15.21 -10.29 -11.01
CA VAL A 80 -14.91 -8.88 -10.69
C VAL A 80 -14.02 -8.79 -9.45
N ALA A 81 -14.31 -9.58 -8.41
CA ALA A 81 -13.48 -9.65 -7.22
C ALA A 81 -12.07 -10.18 -7.52
N SER A 82 -11.94 -11.21 -8.35
CA SER A 82 -10.65 -11.76 -8.81
C SER A 82 -9.82 -10.74 -9.59
N VAL A 83 -10.45 -9.96 -10.47
CA VAL A 83 -9.78 -8.86 -11.18
C VAL A 83 -9.37 -7.75 -10.23
N ARG A 84 -10.24 -7.40 -9.26
CA ARG A 84 -9.91 -6.40 -8.23
C ARG A 84 -8.67 -6.80 -7.43
N ASP A 85 -8.58 -8.06 -6.98
CA ASP A 85 -7.43 -8.55 -6.23
C ASP A 85 -6.13 -8.50 -7.04
N LYS A 86 -6.22 -8.66 -8.37
CA LYS A 86 -5.08 -8.52 -9.27
C LYS A 86 -4.67 -7.07 -9.53
N VAL A 87 -5.62 -6.13 -9.50
CA VAL A 87 -5.36 -4.69 -9.73
C VAL A 87 -4.91 -4.00 -8.44
N PHE A 88 -5.47 -4.39 -7.29
CA PHE A 88 -5.18 -3.85 -5.97
C PHE A 88 -4.70 -4.94 -5.01
N PRO A 89 -3.50 -5.50 -5.22
CA PRO A 89 -3.01 -6.64 -4.45
C PRO A 89 -2.85 -6.36 -2.95
N CYS A 90 -2.69 -5.09 -2.56
CA CYS A 90 -2.52 -4.69 -1.16
C CYS A 90 -3.80 -4.81 -0.32
N GLU A 91 -4.99 -4.79 -0.93
CA GLU A 91 -6.25 -4.85 -0.17
C GLU A 91 -6.38 -6.16 0.61
N ARG A 92 -5.83 -7.25 0.06
CA ARG A 92 -5.98 -8.61 0.61
C ARG A 92 -4.67 -9.39 0.74
N GLY A 93 -3.56 -8.91 0.20
CA GLY A 93 -2.28 -9.60 0.28
C GLY A 93 -1.82 -9.76 1.72
N ALA A 94 -1.49 -10.99 2.13
CA ALA A 94 -1.16 -11.32 3.52
C ALA A 94 -0.04 -10.44 4.09
N ARG A 95 1.05 -10.25 3.34
CA ARG A 95 2.18 -9.39 3.75
C ARG A 95 1.78 -7.94 4.02
N HIS A 96 0.89 -7.37 3.21
CA HIS A 96 0.38 -5.99 3.35
C HIS A 96 -0.54 -5.81 4.57
N ARG A 97 -0.97 -6.91 5.20
CA ARG A 97 -1.90 -6.90 6.34
C ARG A 97 -1.23 -7.24 7.67
N GLU A 98 0.06 -7.54 7.67
CA GLU A 98 0.79 -7.94 8.89
C GLU A 98 0.78 -6.87 9.97
N PHE A 99 0.71 -5.59 9.58
CA PHE A 99 0.65 -4.47 10.52
C PHE A 99 -0.78 -3.98 10.83
N ASP A 100 -1.82 -4.69 10.37
CA ASP A 100 -3.22 -4.30 10.54
C ASP A 100 -3.66 -4.20 12.01
N PHE A 101 -2.97 -4.91 12.94
CA PHE A 101 -3.29 -4.87 14.37
C PHE A 101 -3.13 -3.48 14.99
N TRP A 102 -2.35 -2.60 14.36
CA TRP A 102 -2.11 -1.23 14.81
C TRP A 102 -3.15 -0.21 14.29
N LEU A 103 -4.04 -0.63 13.38
CA LEU A 103 -5.10 0.22 12.84
C LEU A 103 -6.09 0.65 13.93
N GLY A 104 -6.46 1.93 13.92
CA GLY A 104 -7.45 2.49 14.82
C GLY A 104 -7.15 3.93 15.23
N THR A 105 -8.00 4.43 16.12
CA THR A 105 -7.74 5.66 16.88
C THR A 105 -7.44 5.25 18.31
N TRP A 106 -6.39 5.84 18.88
CA TRP A 106 -5.80 5.40 20.14
C TRP A 106 -5.52 6.61 21.04
N ASP A 107 -5.83 6.50 22.32
CA ASP A 107 -5.15 7.27 23.34
C ASP A 107 -3.89 6.49 23.75
N VAL A 108 -2.75 7.17 23.84
CA VAL A 108 -1.45 6.55 24.09
C VAL A 108 -0.94 6.97 25.45
N TYR A 109 -0.57 5.99 26.26
CA TYR A 109 -0.06 6.16 27.62
C TYR A 109 1.39 5.73 27.72
N THR A 110 2.18 6.41 28.55
CA THR A 110 3.52 5.97 28.94
C THR A 110 3.46 4.82 29.94
N ALA A 111 4.60 4.19 30.23
CA ALA A 111 4.70 3.06 31.17
C ALA A 111 4.25 3.41 32.61
N ASP A 112 4.34 4.67 33.01
CA ASP A 112 3.86 5.23 34.27
C ASP A 112 2.40 5.72 34.21
N ALA A 113 1.65 5.32 33.17
CA ALA A 113 0.23 5.61 32.95
C ALA A 113 -0.13 7.10 32.75
N ASN A 114 0.84 7.93 32.39
CA ASN A 114 0.57 9.30 31.96
C ASN A 114 0.15 9.35 30.48
N ILE A 115 -0.72 10.29 30.11
CA ILE A 115 -1.12 10.45 28.71
C ILE A 115 0.02 11.06 27.89
N ALA A 116 0.50 10.30 26.90
CA ALA A 116 1.52 10.75 25.95
C ALA A 116 0.89 11.57 24.81
N GLY A 117 -0.31 11.19 24.37
CA GLY A 117 -1.02 11.84 23.28
C GLY A 117 -2.08 10.96 22.63
N ARG A 118 -2.53 11.37 21.45
CA ARG A 118 -3.49 10.64 20.62
C ARG A 118 -2.87 10.28 19.29
N ASN A 119 -3.20 9.09 18.81
CA ASN A 119 -2.74 8.59 17.53
C ASN A 119 -3.90 8.08 16.68
N ARG A 120 -3.84 8.27 15.37
CA ARG A 120 -4.77 7.69 14.41
C ARG A 120 -3.99 7.01 13.29
N ILE A 121 -4.23 5.72 13.11
CA ILE A 121 -3.63 4.90 12.07
C ILE A 121 -4.73 4.40 11.13
N SER A 122 -4.60 4.71 9.84
CA SER A 122 -5.59 4.36 8.81
C SER A 122 -4.94 3.85 7.53
N LYS A 123 -5.67 3.02 6.77
CA LYS A 123 -5.26 2.59 5.42
C LYS A 123 -5.44 3.72 4.40
N ALA A 124 -4.52 3.80 3.45
CA ALA A 124 -4.55 4.63 2.25
C ALA A 124 -4.08 3.81 1.02
N GLU A 125 -4.19 4.38 -0.18
CA GLU A 125 -3.74 3.76 -1.44
C GLU A 125 -4.23 2.32 -1.63
N ASN A 126 -5.54 2.08 -1.44
CA ASN A 126 -6.15 0.75 -1.48
C ASN A 126 -5.43 -0.29 -0.61
N GLY A 127 -4.99 0.13 0.59
CA GLY A 127 -4.35 -0.74 1.57
C GLY A 127 -2.84 -0.91 1.39
N CYS A 128 -2.21 -0.27 0.40
CA CYS A 128 -0.75 -0.34 0.25
C CYS A 128 0.01 0.49 1.29
N VAL A 129 -0.65 1.48 1.91
CA VAL A 129 -0.03 2.39 2.88
C VAL A 129 -0.87 2.47 4.15
N LEU A 130 -0.22 2.48 5.30
CA LEU A 130 -0.79 2.95 6.57
C LEU A 130 -0.27 4.35 6.85
N VAL A 131 -1.19 5.28 7.09
CA VAL A 131 -0.89 6.66 7.50
C VAL A 131 -1.15 6.77 8.99
N GLU A 132 -0.13 7.21 9.72
CA GLU A 132 -0.19 7.56 11.13
C GLU A 132 -0.30 9.08 11.29
N LEU A 133 -1.19 9.53 12.18
CA LEU A 133 -1.34 10.94 12.55
C LEU A 133 -1.27 11.05 14.08
N TRP A 134 -0.19 11.65 14.57
CA TRP A 134 0.09 11.84 15.98
C TRP A 134 -0.21 13.25 16.45
N THR A 135 -0.80 13.36 17.64
CA THR A 135 -0.95 14.59 18.41
C THR A 135 -0.50 14.34 19.84
N GLY A 136 0.70 14.82 20.20
CA GLY A 136 1.23 14.70 21.55
C GLY A 136 0.48 15.57 22.55
N ASN A 137 0.47 15.16 23.82
CA ASN A 137 -0.16 15.91 24.90
C ASN A 137 0.49 17.30 25.12
N SER A 138 1.76 17.47 24.72
CA SER A 138 2.48 18.75 24.72
C SER A 138 2.17 19.64 23.50
N GLY A 139 1.34 19.17 22.56
CA GLY A 139 1.00 19.87 21.32
C GLY A 139 1.95 19.58 20.14
N VAL A 140 3.04 18.84 20.34
CA VAL A 140 3.92 18.40 19.24
C VAL A 140 3.19 17.36 18.39
N THR A 141 3.12 17.59 17.08
CA THR A 141 2.48 16.69 16.13
C THR A 141 3.50 15.94 15.28
N GLY A 142 3.06 14.87 14.63
CA GLY A 142 3.86 14.10 13.69
C GLY A 142 3.01 13.19 12.83
N ARG A 143 3.62 12.61 11.80
CA ARG A 143 2.98 11.61 10.96
C ARG A 143 4.00 10.63 10.42
N SER A 144 3.55 9.40 10.16
CA SER A 144 4.32 8.44 9.37
C SER A 144 3.51 7.89 8.21
N ILE A 145 4.25 7.44 7.19
CA ILE A 145 3.79 6.46 6.22
C ILE A 145 4.45 5.13 6.52
N ASN A 146 3.67 4.06 6.46
CA ASN A 146 4.14 2.70 6.66
C ASN A 146 3.66 1.85 5.50
N PHE A 147 4.54 1.10 4.87
CA PHE A 147 4.18 0.28 3.72
C PHE A 147 5.06 -0.96 3.64
N TYR A 148 4.53 -1.99 3.00
CA TYR A 148 5.30 -3.18 2.67
C TYR A 148 5.98 -2.98 1.31
N ASP A 149 7.31 -2.92 1.30
CA ASP A 149 8.13 -2.88 0.10
C ASP A 149 8.37 -4.31 -0.39
N ALA A 150 7.57 -4.73 -1.36
CA ALA A 150 7.66 -6.05 -1.98
C ALA A 150 8.99 -6.29 -2.72
N SER A 151 9.73 -5.24 -3.11
CA SER A 151 11.05 -5.40 -3.76
C SER A 151 12.14 -5.81 -2.79
N LYS A 152 11.93 -5.53 -1.49
CA LYS A 152 12.87 -5.83 -0.40
C LYS A 152 12.36 -6.90 0.55
N ASP A 153 11.10 -7.32 0.42
CA ASP A 153 10.42 -8.20 1.39
C ASP A 153 10.49 -7.64 2.82
N LYS A 154 10.19 -6.34 2.95
CA LYS A 154 10.25 -5.61 4.23
C LYS A 154 9.12 -4.62 4.37
N TRP A 155 8.64 -4.43 5.59
CA TRP A 155 7.93 -3.24 5.98
C TRP A 155 8.91 -2.08 6.17
N ARG A 156 8.47 -0.87 5.82
CA ARG A 156 9.21 0.37 6.06
C ARG A 156 8.30 1.42 6.67
N GLN A 157 8.83 2.16 7.63
CA GLN A 157 8.21 3.34 8.20
C GLN A 157 9.08 4.55 7.89
N HIS A 158 8.45 5.63 7.44
CA HIS A 158 9.08 6.94 7.37
C HIS A 158 8.23 7.93 8.16
N TRP A 159 8.80 8.47 9.23
CA TRP A 159 8.14 9.38 10.16
C TRP A 159 8.78 10.77 10.11
N VAL A 160 7.92 11.79 10.21
CA VAL A 160 8.32 13.20 10.33
C VAL A 160 7.50 13.86 11.43
N SER A 161 8.16 14.51 12.38
CA SER A 161 7.51 15.34 13.40
C SER A 161 7.49 16.83 13.05
N ALA A 162 6.69 17.61 13.77
CA ALA A 162 6.64 19.07 13.66
C ALA A 162 7.96 19.77 14.02
N THR A 163 8.89 19.10 14.70
CA THR A 163 10.23 19.64 14.99
C THR A 163 11.25 19.28 13.90
N GLY A 164 10.84 18.55 12.87
CA GLY A 164 11.72 18.05 11.82
C GLY A 164 12.49 16.78 12.22
N LEU A 165 12.25 16.20 13.41
CA LEU A 165 12.77 14.86 13.74
C LEU A 165 12.32 13.85 12.68
N LEU A 166 13.27 13.12 12.11
CA LEU A 166 13.04 12.11 11.08
C LEU A 166 13.37 10.72 11.63
N ILE A 167 12.53 9.73 11.32
CA ILE A 167 12.83 8.31 11.57
C ILE A 167 12.58 7.56 10.26
N ASP A 168 13.54 6.72 9.87
CA ASP A 168 13.46 5.87 8.69
C ASP A 168 13.96 4.48 9.04
N ILE A 169 13.04 3.53 9.11
CA ILE A 169 13.29 2.18 9.64
C ILE A 169 12.58 1.14 8.78
N GLU A 170 13.20 -0.02 8.60
CA GLU A 170 12.65 -1.15 7.85
C GLU A 170 12.86 -2.48 8.59
N GLY A 171 12.04 -3.47 8.27
CA GLY A 171 12.08 -4.77 8.95
C GLY A 171 10.85 -5.60 8.64
N ASN A 172 10.42 -6.43 9.58
CA ASN A 172 9.44 -7.48 9.35
C ASN A 172 8.61 -7.81 10.59
N LEU A 173 7.53 -8.57 10.37
CA LEU A 173 6.84 -9.25 11.46
C LEU A 173 7.69 -10.42 11.98
N VAL A 174 8.03 -10.41 13.26
CA VAL A 174 8.81 -11.43 13.95
C VAL A 174 8.09 -11.80 15.24
N ASP A 175 7.73 -13.08 15.40
CA ASP A 175 7.05 -13.62 16.58
C ASP A 175 5.80 -12.79 16.98
N GLY A 176 4.97 -12.44 16.00
CA GLY A 176 3.75 -11.66 16.21
C GLY A 176 3.96 -10.17 16.50
N SER A 177 5.20 -9.67 16.44
CA SER A 177 5.53 -8.26 16.62
C SER A 177 6.11 -7.66 15.34
N MET A 178 5.75 -6.43 14.99
CA MET A 178 6.44 -5.71 13.93
C MET A 178 7.76 -5.18 14.48
N VAL A 179 8.90 -5.55 13.89
CA VAL A 179 10.24 -5.16 14.34
C VAL A 179 10.95 -4.46 13.18
N LEU A 180 11.27 -3.19 13.37
CA LEU A 180 11.90 -2.33 12.36
C LEU A 180 13.18 -1.70 12.93
N GLU A 181 14.19 -1.53 12.10
CA GLU A 181 15.48 -0.91 12.45
C GLU A 181 15.98 0.00 11.31
N GLY A 182 16.75 1.01 11.66
CA GLY A 182 17.27 2.02 10.74
C GLY A 182 17.86 3.18 11.53
N SER A 183 17.46 4.42 11.22
CA SER A 183 18.01 5.60 11.87
C SER A 183 16.97 6.63 12.32
N ILE A 184 17.42 7.45 13.26
CA ILE A 184 16.75 8.68 13.71
C ILE A 184 17.69 9.86 13.44
N PHE A 185 17.14 10.95 12.90
CA PHE A 185 17.90 12.16 12.58
C PHE A 185 17.29 13.38 13.26
N TYR A 186 18.15 14.11 13.97
CA TYR A 186 17.83 15.34 14.71
C TYR A 186 18.36 16.55 13.94
N PRO A 187 17.51 17.34 13.26
CA PRO A 187 17.98 18.44 12.42
C PRO A 187 18.64 19.57 13.22
N ALA A 188 18.25 19.78 14.48
CA ALA A 188 18.79 20.86 15.30
C ALA A 188 20.26 20.67 15.70
N THR A 189 20.72 19.42 15.76
CA THR A 189 22.09 19.06 16.17
C THR A 189 22.86 18.33 15.06
N GLU A 190 22.22 18.10 13.91
CA GLU A 190 22.73 17.26 12.81
C GLU A 190 23.17 15.86 13.28
N LEU A 191 22.53 15.35 14.34
CA LEU A 191 22.85 14.04 14.90
C LEU A 191 22.03 12.98 14.17
N GLU A 192 22.71 11.97 13.62
CA GLU A 192 22.11 10.71 13.21
C GLU A 192 22.54 9.59 14.16
N ALA A 193 21.59 8.74 14.55
CA ALA A 193 21.84 7.58 15.40
C ALA A 193 21.07 6.37 14.92
N GLY A 194 21.55 5.17 15.25
CA GLY A 194 20.80 3.93 15.05
C GLY A 194 19.49 3.96 15.84
N PHE A 195 18.41 3.51 15.22
CA PHE A 195 17.08 3.53 15.81
C PHE A 195 16.34 2.22 15.49
N ARG A 196 15.64 1.67 16.47
CA ARG A 196 14.80 0.50 16.26
C ARG A 196 13.49 0.61 17.02
N GLY A 197 12.47 -0.02 16.47
CA GLY A 197 11.14 -0.04 17.03
C GLY A 197 10.47 -1.40 16.97
N LYS A 198 9.72 -1.70 18.02
CA LYS A 198 8.91 -2.91 18.14
C LYS A 198 7.46 -2.55 18.46
N TRP A 199 6.53 -3.12 17.71
CA TRP A 199 5.09 -3.06 17.98
C TRP A 199 4.56 -4.44 18.28
N THR A 200 3.89 -4.60 19.43
CA THR A 200 3.35 -5.87 19.88
C THR A 200 1.88 -5.70 20.26
N LEU A 201 1.00 -6.50 19.67
CA LEU A 201 -0.39 -6.64 20.13
C LEU A 201 -0.38 -7.44 21.45
N LEU A 202 -0.92 -6.83 22.51
CA LEU A 202 -1.05 -7.45 23.83
C LEU A 202 -2.35 -8.25 23.94
N GLU A 203 -2.40 -9.16 24.92
CA GLU A 203 -3.58 -10.02 25.17
C GLU A 203 -4.83 -9.21 25.56
N ASP A 204 -4.65 -8.04 26.18
CA ASP A 204 -5.73 -7.12 26.56
C ASP A 204 -6.22 -6.24 25.38
N GLY A 205 -5.68 -6.44 24.18
CA GLY A 205 -6.04 -5.70 22.97
C GLY A 205 -5.33 -4.36 22.79
N ARG A 206 -4.46 -3.95 23.72
CA ARG A 206 -3.59 -2.78 23.53
C ARG A 206 -2.45 -3.11 22.57
N VAL A 207 -1.85 -2.07 21.99
CA VAL A 207 -0.58 -2.19 21.25
C VAL A 207 0.52 -1.54 22.05
N ARG A 208 1.58 -2.29 22.37
CA ARG A 208 2.82 -1.74 22.95
C ARG A 208 3.75 -1.32 21.83
N GLN A 209 4.17 -0.07 21.84
CA GLN A 209 5.28 0.44 21.03
C GLN A 209 6.49 0.64 21.95
N PHE A 210 7.64 0.10 21.53
CA PHE A 210 8.90 0.27 22.25
C PHE A 210 10.00 0.68 21.26
N PHE A 211 10.58 1.84 21.50
CA PHE A 211 11.64 2.44 20.69
C PHE A 211 12.94 2.52 21.47
N GLU A 212 14.03 2.26 20.77
CA GLU A 212 15.38 2.34 21.31
C GLU A 212 16.27 3.11 20.34
N GLN A 213 17.19 3.88 20.90
CA GLN A 213 18.23 4.58 20.17
C GLN A 213 19.60 4.02 20.58
N HIS A 214 20.48 3.84 19.60
CA HIS A 214 21.86 3.42 19.83
C HIS A 214 22.70 4.59 20.39
N ASP A 215 23.45 4.30 21.45
CA ASP A 215 24.46 5.15 22.05
C ASP A 215 25.84 4.64 21.60
N ALA A 216 26.47 5.40 20.71
CA ALA A 216 27.73 5.04 20.09
C ALA A 216 28.92 5.04 21.08
N GLU A 217 28.86 5.82 22.16
CA GLU A 217 29.95 5.88 23.14
C GLU A 217 29.99 4.64 24.02
N LYS A 218 28.81 4.11 24.35
CA LYS A 218 28.65 2.92 25.21
C LYS A 218 28.44 1.63 24.43
N ASP A 219 28.27 1.73 23.12
CA ASP A 219 27.86 0.65 22.23
C ASP A 219 26.64 -0.11 22.78
N ALA A 220 25.58 0.64 23.11
CA ALA A 220 24.40 0.11 23.76
C ALA A 220 23.11 0.70 23.17
N TRP A 221 22.03 -0.07 23.23
CA TRP A 221 20.69 0.40 22.90
C TRP A 221 19.99 0.90 24.16
N ASN A 222 19.56 2.15 24.15
CA ASN A 222 18.87 2.78 25.27
C ASN A 222 17.38 2.96 24.94
N PRO A 223 16.46 2.75 25.90
CA PRO A 223 15.05 3.09 25.73
C PRO A 223 14.90 4.57 25.35
N TRP A 224 14.19 4.82 24.26
CA TRP A 224 13.89 6.16 23.76
C TRP A 224 12.43 6.54 24.02
N PHE A 225 11.51 5.61 23.78
CA PHE A 225 10.09 5.77 24.09
C PHE A 225 9.41 4.43 24.34
N GLU A 226 8.46 4.41 25.26
CA GLU A 226 7.57 3.28 25.49
C GLU A 226 6.13 3.78 25.62
N GLY A 227 5.25 3.29 24.74
CA GLY A 227 3.86 3.71 24.66
C GLY A 227 2.89 2.54 24.59
N TYR A 228 1.76 2.67 25.27
CA TYR A 228 0.66 1.70 25.30
C TYR A 228 -0.57 2.35 24.66
N TYR A 229 -0.99 1.79 23.54
CA TYR A 229 -2.08 2.31 22.72
C TYR A 229 -3.38 1.66 23.20
N GLU A 230 -4.29 2.47 23.71
CA GLU A 230 -5.63 2.07 24.16
C GLU A 230 -6.67 2.54 23.13
N LYS A 231 -7.42 1.59 22.58
CA LYS A 231 -8.32 1.85 21.46
C LYS A 231 -9.50 2.69 21.92
N ILE A 232 -9.75 3.80 21.24
CA ILE A 232 -10.96 4.60 21.46
C ILE A 232 -12.09 3.90 20.72
N SER A 233 -13.05 3.33 21.45
CA SER A 233 -14.29 2.84 20.86
C SER A 233 -15.05 4.02 20.23
N GLN A 234 -15.38 3.91 18.95
CA GLN A 234 -16.32 4.82 18.28
C GLN A 234 -17.76 4.39 18.56
#